data_AF-A0A959P2T2-F1
#
_entry.id   AF-A0A959P2T2-F1
#
_cell.length_a   1.000
_cell.length_b   1.000
_cell.length_c   1.000
_cell.angle_alpha   90.00
_cell.angle_beta   90.00
_cell.angle_gamma   90.00
#
_symmetry.space_group_name_H-M   'P 1'
#
loop_
_entity.id
_entity.type
_entity.pdbx_description
1 polymer ?
#
loop_
_entity_poly.entity_id
_entity_poly.type
_entity_poly.pdbx_seq_one_letter_code
_entity_poly.pdbx_strand_id
1 'polypeptide(L)'
;FRGNDTVREAMHSAFLYHAIKAGMDMGIVNAGQLGIYEEIPKELLEKVEDVILNRRKDATEILTVFAETIQSKGKKEVKAEEWRSKPVLERLIHSLVRGIDAFIFEDIEEIRNEYSSSIEIIEGPLMDGMNKVGDLFGSGKMFLPQVVKSARVMKKAVAILTPYIEAEQKAGGEVKKAGKILLATVKGDVHDIGKNIVGVVLSCNNYDIIDLGVMVPSEKILSTAKDQNVDLIGLSGLITPSLEEMVHVAKEMEREKFTIPLLIGGATTSKVHTAVKIDENYSEAVVHVHDASKAVAVAGKLLSDSSKKEFMNDISIEYNKMRENHKKKYSAKDFISLDEARKNKFTIDWDSQSIKKPNFIGVKTFNNYSLEEIAKYIDWTPFFIAWEMKGKYPTIFENDKYGVEAKKLFNDAQSLLHKIINEKLLTANAVYGIFPANSSDDDVEIFENEDREKVKTVFHTLRQQENKSSNLALADFIAPKRSGLKDYIGTFTCTTGIGSKELVKKYEDEHDDYNAIMVKALADRLAEAFTELLH
;
A
#
# COMPACT_ATOMS: atom_id res chain seq x y z
N PHE A 1 0.28 46.12 -1.55
CA PHE A 1 1.33 45.26 -2.15
C PHE A 1 0.79 44.38 -3.28
N ARG A 2 0.18 44.95 -4.34
CA ARG A 2 -0.26 44.16 -5.50
C ARG A 2 0.97 43.70 -6.28
N GLY A 3 1.14 42.40 -6.48
CA GLY A 3 2.28 41.82 -7.20
C GLY A 3 3.54 41.56 -6.36
N ASN A 4 3.46 41.59 -5.03
CA ASN A 4 4.52 41.13 -4.13
C ASN A 4 3.93 40.13 -3.13
N ASP A 5 3.87 38.85 -3.55
CA ASP A 5 3.23 37.78 -2.80
C ASP A 5 3.93 37.53 -1.46
N THR A 6 5.26 37.57 -1.42
CA THR A 6 6.06 37.39 -0.19
C THR A 6 5.66 38.34 0.93
N VAL A 7 5.52 39.64 0.65
CA VAL A 7 5.13 40.63 1.67
C VAL A 7 3.66 40.46 2.07
N ARG A 8 2.80 40.12 1.12
CA ARG A 8 1.36 39.92 1.36
C ARG A 8 1.10 38.71 2.25
N GLU A 9 1.77 37.59 2.00
CA GLU A 9 1.66 36.37 2.80
C GLU A 9 2.20 36.59 4.21
N ALA A 10 3.33 37.30 4.35
CA ALA A 10 3.87 37.68 5.66
C ALA A 10 2.87 38.55 6.46
N MET A 11 2.23 39.54 5.81
CA MET A 11 1.20 40.37 6.46
C MET A 11 -0.02 39.56 6.92
N HIS A 12 -0.54 38.66 6.09
CA HIS A 12 -1.67 37.83 6.47
C HIS A 12 -1.32 36.90 7.65
N SER A 13 -0.14 36.29 7.61
CA SER A 13 0.31 35.36 8.64
C SER A 13 0.55 36.06 9.98
N ALA A 14 1.18 37.24 9.96
CA ALA A 14 1.36 38.06 11.16
C ALA A 14 0.04 38.61 11.72
N PHE A 15 -0.87 39.06 10.84
CA PHE A 15 -2.19 39.52 11.26
C PHE A 15 -2.97 38.41 11.96
N LEU A 16 -3.05 37.23 11.35
CA LEU A 16 -3.78 36.09 11.91
C LEU A 16 -3.18 35.62 13.22
N TYR A 17 -1.85 35.57 13.33
CA TYR A 17 -1.17 35.22 14.59
C TYR A 17 -1.62 36.13 15.75
N HIS A 18 -1.60 37.44 15.54
CA HIS A 18 -2.02 38.40 16.57
C HIS A 18 -3.52 38.43 16.79
N ALA A 19 -4.33 38.29 15.73
CA ALA A 19 -5.78 38.29 15.81
C ALA A 19 -6.31 37.07 16.58
N ILE A 20 -5.76 35.87 16.33
CA ILE A 20 -6.11 34.65 17.08
C ILE A 20 -5.75 34.82 18.56
N LYS A 21 -4.56 35.35 18.85
CA LYS A 21 -4.14 35.64 20.22
C LYS A 21 -5.04 36.68 20.91
N ALA A 22 -5.60 37.62 20.16
CA ALA A 22 -6.55 38.62 20.64
C ALA A 22 -7.99 38.11 20.75
N GLY A 23 -8.26 36.83 20.42
CA GLY A 23 -9.56 36.18 20.59
C GLY A 23 -10.36 35.96 19.32
N MET A 24 -9.76 36.06 18.13
CA MET A 24 -10.41 35.68 16.87
C MET A 24 -10.61 34.16 16.82
N ASP A 25 -11.86 33.73 16.66
CA ASP A 25 -12.29 32.32 16.69
C ASP A 25 -12.68 31.76 15.31
N MET A 26 -12.93 32.63 14.31
CA MET A 26 -13.26 32.22 12.94
C MET A 26 -12.70 33.18 11.88
N GLY A 27 -12.17 32.64 10.78
CA GLY A 27 -11.76 33.41 9.61
C GLY A 27 -11.71 32.56 8.33
N ILE A 28 -12.18 33.09 7.20
CA ILE A 28 -12.09 32.43 5.89
C ILE A 28 -10.78 32.87 5.23
N VAL A 29 -9.85 31.94 5.05
CA VAL A 29 -8.49 32.21 4.57
C VAL A 29 -8.09 31.22 3.48
N ASN A 30 -7.18 31.65 2.59
CA ASN A 30 -6.57 30.74 1.62
C ASN A 30 -5.38 30.01 2.26
N ALA A 31 -5.60 28.78 2.73
CA ALA A 31 -4.61 27.99 3.46
C ALA A 31 -3.30 27.77 2.70
N GLY A 32 -3.33 27.73 1.36
CA GLY A 32 -2.14 27.53 0.53
C GLY A 32 -1.23 28.76 0.40
N GLN A 33 -1.70 29.94 0.82
CA GLN A 33 -0.96 31.22 0.79
C GLN A 33 -0.68 31.74 2.21
N LEU A 34 -0.76 30.89 3.23
CA LEU A 34 -0.41 31.23 4.60
C LEU A 34 0.99 30.69 4.91
N GLY A 35 1.91 31.60 5.21
CA GLY A 35 3.23 31.25 5.69
C GLY A 35 3.21 30.89 7.17
N ILE A 36 4.22 30.14 7.62
CA ILE A 36 4.41 29.89 9.04
C ILE A 36 5.01 31.15 9.67
N TYR A 37 4.34 31.70 10.68
CA TYR A 37 4.73 32.96 11.34
C TYR A 37 6.20 32.98 11.78
N GLU A 38 6.70 31.88 12.35
CA GLU A 38 8.07 31.73 12.84
C GLU A 38 9.12 31.64 11.72
N GLU A 39 8.71 31.30 10.50
CA GLU A 39 9.57 31.19 9.32
C GLU A 39 9.69 32.51 8.55
N ILE A 40 8.91 33.54 8.91
CA ILE A 40 9.01 34.87 8.30
C ILE A 40 10.38 35.46 8.70
N PRO A 41 11.21 35.88 7.72
CA PRO A 41 12.50 36.49 8.02
C PRO A 41 12.35 37.65 9.02
N LYS A 42 13.15 37.64 10.10
CA LYS A 42 13.00 38.56 11.24
C LYS A 42 12.88 40.03 10.82
N GLU A 43 13.69 40.44 9.86
CA GLU A 43 13.72 41.80 9.34
C GLU A 43 12.44 42.19 8.56
N LEU A 44 11.79 41.24 7.87
CA LEU A 44 10.50 41.44 7.22
C LEU A 44 9.37 41.42 8.25
N LEU A 45 9.43 40.49 9.22
CA LEU A 45 8.44 40.35 10.27
C LEU A 45 8.31 41.62 11.12
N GLU A 46 9.43 42.21 11.54
CA GLU A 46 9.44 43.45 12.32
C GLU A 46 8.75 44.60 11.58
N LYS A 47 9.07 44.80 10.29
CA LYS A 47 8.45 45.84 9.46
C LYS A 47 6.96 45.58 9.19
N VAL A 48 6.56 44.31 9.08
CA VAL A 48 5.16 43.92 8.91
C VAL A 48 4.37 44.13 10.21
N GLU A 49 4.92 43.75 11.36
CA GLU A 49 4.30 43.99 12.66
C GLU A 49 4.18 45.48 12.99
N ASP A 50 5.19 46.28 12.63
CA ASP A 50 5.16 47.73 12.82
C ASP A 50 3.96 48.37 12.13
N VAL A 51 3.59 47.86 10.94
CA VAL A 51 2.41 48.29 10.19
C VAL A 51 1.12 47.74 10.81
N ILE A 52 1.05 46.43 11.10
CA ILE A 52 -0.18 45.78 11.59
C ILE A 52 -0.57 46.26 12.99
N LEU A 53 0.41 46.43 13.88
CA LEU A 53 0.20 46.84 15.26
C LEU A 53 0.36 48.35 15.45
N ASN A 54 0.60 49.10 14.36
CA ASN A 54 0.77 50.56 14.36
C ASN A 54 1.80 51.03 15.41
N ARG A 55 2.96 50.36 15.48
CA ARG A 55 4.00 50.64 16.50
C ARG A 55 4.75 51.95 16.26
N ARG A 56 4.73 52.45 15.01
CA ARG A 56 5.44 53.66 14.58
C ARG A 56 4.70 54.38 13.46
N LYS A 57 4.90 55.70 13.35
CA LYS A 57 4.16 56.58 12.41
C LYS A 57 4.58 56.43 10.95
N ASP A 58 5.81 56.01 10.70
CA ASP A 58 6.46 55.85 9.38
C ASP A 58 6.53 54.39 8.90
N ALA A 59 5.81 53.47 9.57
CA ALA A 59 5.83 52.03 9.29
C ALA A 59 5.50 51.70 7.83
N THR A 60 4.49 52.37 7.28
CA THR A 60 4.02 52.15 5.91
C THR A 60 5.07 52.53 4.86
N GLU A 61 5.79 53.63 5.06
CA GLU A 61 6.84 54.09 4.14
C GLU A 61 8.02 53.13 4.14
N ILE A 62 8.46 52.69 5.33
CA ILE A 62 9.56 51.75 5.50
C ILE A 62 9.24 50.39 4.88
N LEU A 63 8.04 49.84 5.12
CA LEU A 63 7.63 48.58 4.52
C LEU A 63 7.51 48.68 3.00
N THR A 64 7.09 49.83 2.47
CA THR A 64 6.96 50.07 1.02
C THR A 64 8.34 50.08 0.35
N VAL A 65 9.31 50.82 0.89
CA VAL A 65 10.69 50.84 0.39
C VAL A 65 11.33 49.45 0.49
N PHE A 66 11.10 48.74 1.61
CA PHE A 66 11.63 47.38 1.77
C PHE A 66 10.99 46.39 0.77
N ALA A 67 9.69 46.52 0.49
CA ALA A 67 8.98 45.69 -0.46
C ALA A 67 9.53 45.84 -1.90
N GLU A 68 10.01 47.02 -2.30
CA GLU A 68 10.65 47.24 -3.60
C GLU A 68 11.95 46.44 -3.74
N THR A 69 12.74 46.32 -2.65
CA THR A 69 13.97 45.50 -2.65
C THR A 69 13.66 44.01 -2.79
N ILE A 70 12.55 43.53 -2.22
CA ILE A 70 12.07 42.15 -2.36
C ILE A 70 11.55 41.89 -3.79
N GLN A 71 10.84 42.84 -4.38
CA GLN A 71 10.28 42.70 -5.73
C GLN A 71 11.39 42.64 -6.81
N SER A 72 12.52 43.33 -6.59
CA SER A 72 13.70 43.30 -7.47
C SER A 72 14.43 41.95 -7.52
N LYS A 73 14.17 41.04 -6.56
CA LYS A 73 14.69 39.66 -6.57
C LYS A 73 13.78 38.68 -7.33
N GLY A 74 12.64 39.14 -7.86
CA GLY A 74 11.64 38.34 -8.56
C GLY A 74 12.00 38.01 -10.01
N LYS A 75 13.07 37.23 -10.23
CA LYS A 75 13.33 36.32 -11.37
C LYS A 75 14.78 35.85 -11.35
N LYS A 76 15.11 35.02 -10.35
CA LYS A 76 16.10 33.96 -10.52
C LYS A 76 15.53 32.72 -9.85
N GLU A 77 15.02 31.84 -10.70
CA GLU A 77 14.90 30.42 -10.40
C GLU A 77 16.32 29.88 -10.21
N VAL A 78 16.83 30.08 -9.01
CA VAL A 78 17.90 29.27 -8.44
C VAL A 78 17.41 29.04 -7.02
N LYS A 79 16.60 27.99 -6.81
CA LYS A 79 16.64 27.30 -5.53
C LYS A 79 18.08 26.81 -5.42
N ALA A 80 18.96 27.67 -4.90
CA ALA A 80 20.26 27.21 -4.45
C ALA A 80 19.92 26.14 -3.43
N GLU A 81 20.32 24.91 -3.73
CA GLU A 81 20.12 23.78 -2.86
C GLU A 81 20.96 24.04 -1.60
N GLU A 82 20.44 24.82 -0.64
CA GLU A 82 21.17 25.22 0.57
C GLU A 82 21.71 24.01 1.34
N TRP A 83 21.08 22.85 1.16
CA TRP A 83 21.54 21.58 1.70
C TRP A 83 22.82 21.06 1.05
N ARG A 84 23.12 21.41 -0.22
CA ARG A 84 24.38 21.04 -0.90
C ARG A 84 25.61 21.73 -0.31
N SER A 85 25.42 22.86 0.37
CA SER A 85 26.48 23.58 1.08
C SER A 85 26.90 22.90 2.39
N LYS A 86 26.17 21.85 2.82
CA LYS A 86 26.43 21.12 4.08
C LYS A 86 27.51 20.04 3.91
N PRO A 87 28.08 19.54 5.02
CA PRO A 87 28.98 18.38 4.99
C PRO A 87 28.33 17.15 4.34
N VAL A 88 29.10 16.31 3.65
CA VAL A 88 28.61 15.14 2.88
C VAL A 88 27.71 14.21 3.70
N LEU A 89 28.04 13.99 4.97
CA LEU A 89 27.22 13.20 5.90
C LEU A 89 25.79 13.76 6.04
N GLU A 90 25.66 15.07 6.24
CA GLU A 90 24.35 15.73 6.34
C GLU A 90 23.60 15.70 5.00
N ARG A 91 24.34 15.75 3.88
CA ARG A 91 23.77 15.66 2.52
C ARG A 91 23.20 14.29 2.22
N LEU A 92 23.90 13.22 2.62
CA LEU A 92 23.43 11.84 2.50
C LEU A 92 22.18 11.60 3.34
N ILE A 93 22.18 12.02 4.61
CA ILE A 93 20.99 11.92 5.48
C ILE A 93 19.83 12.74 4.90
N HIS A 94 20.09 13.94 4.40
CA HIS A 94 19.06 14.76 3.75
C HIS A 94 18.48 14.07 2.51
N SER A 95 19.34 13.51 1.65
CA SER A 95 18.95 12.83 0.42
C SER A 95 18.11 11.59 0.73
N LEU A 96 18.49 10.79 1.72
CA LEU A 96 17.72 9.63 2.18
C LEU A 96 16.36 10.05 2.73
N VAL A 97 16.30 10.99 3.66
CA VAL A 97 15.03 11.43 4.29
C VAL A 97 14.08 12.09 3.29
N ARG A 98 14.62 12.81 2.29
CA ARG A 98 13.82 13.48 1.24
C ARG A 98 13.56 12.61 0.01
N GLY A 99 14.21 11.46 -0.11
CA GLY A 99 14.09 10.57 -1.28
C GLY A 99 14.69 11.14 -2.57
N ILE A 100 15.78 11.92 -2.44
CA ILE A 100 16.51 12.56 -3.56
C ILE A 100 17.62 11.63 -4.02
N ASP A 101 17.59 11.20 -5.29
CA ASP A 101 18.58 10.30 -5.89
C ASP A 101 19.55 11.00 -6.86
N ALA A 102 19.33 12.28 -7.18
CA ALA A 102 20.11 13.01 -8.19
C ALA A 102 21.62 13.12 -7.87
N PHE A 103 21.99 13.27 -6.59
CA PHE A 103 23.37 13.51 -6.16
C PHE A 103 24.00 12.35 -5.38
N ILE A 104 23.31 11.20 -5.31
CA ILE A 104 23.74 10.09 -4.47
C ILE A 104 25.09 9.53 -4.89
N PHE A 105 25.38 9.51 -6.20
CA PHE A 105 26.68 9.09 -6.73
C PHE A 105 27.82 10.00 -6.27
N GLU A 106 27.64 11.31 -6.41
CA GLU A 106 28.65 12.30 -6.02
C GLU A 106 28.91 12.28 -4.51
N ASP A 107 27.85 12.23 -3.70
CA ASP A 107 27.96 12.22 -2.24
C ASP A 107 28.59 10.91 -1.73
N ILE A 108 28.33 9.77 -2.39
CA ILE A 108 28.97 8.49 -2.05
C ILE A 108 30.45 8.48 -2.43
N GLU A 109 30.83 8.97 -3.61
CA GLU A 109 32.24 9.04 -3.99
C GLU A 109 33.05 10.02 -3.13
N GLU A 110 32.44 11.13 -2.68
CA GLU A 110 33.08 12.07 -1.76
C GLU A 110 33.33 11.43 -0.39
N ILE A 111 32.30 10.83 0.22
CA ILE A 111 32.42 10.23 1.56
C ILE A 111 33.27 8.96 1.57
N ARG A 112 33.39 8.26 0.44
CA ARG A 112 34.14 7.00 0.35
C ARG A 112 35.61 7.16 0.71
N ASN A 113 36.20 8.33 0.48
CA ASN A 113 37.59 8.61 0.85
C ASN A 113 37.78 8.84 2.36
N GLU A 114 36.69 9.06 3.12
CA GLU A 114 36.72 9.31 4.56
C GLU A 114 36.61 8.04 5.41
N TYR A 115 36.18 6.92 4.82
CA TYR A 115 35.97 5.64 5.50
C TYR A 115 37.01 4.59 5.07
N SER A 116 37.34 3.69 5.99
CA SER A 116 38.37 2.68 5.77
C SER A 116 37.86 1.48 4.98
N SER A 117 36.55 1.23 5.04
CA SER A 117 35.84 0.26 4.23
C SER A 117 34.54 0.85 3.70
N SER A 118 34.19 0.48 2.47
CA SER A 118 32.93 0.82 1.82
C SER A 118 31.71 0.30 2.58
N ILE A 119 31.87 -0.74 3.40
CA ILE A 119 30.79 -1.24 4.26
C ILE A 119 30.44 -0.28 5.40
N GLU A 120 31.44 0.44 5.93
CA GLU A 120 31.24 1.37 7.06
C GLU A 120 30.35 2.54 6.64
N ILE A 121 30.32 2.86 5.35
CA ILE A 121 29.42 3.88 4.77
C ILE A 121 27.96 3.38 4.79
N ILE A 122 27.75 2.09 4.55
CA ILE A 122 26.43 1.46 4.68
C ILE A 122 26.02 1.47 6.15
N GLU A 123 26.84 0.87 7.03
CA GLU A 123 26.53 0.67 8.45
C GLU A 123 26.50 1.98 9.27
N GLY A 124 27.18 3.03 8.80
CA GLY A 124 27.20 4.36 9.42
C GLY A 124 26.20 5.33 8.77
N PRO A 125 26.66 6.24 7.90
CA PRO A 125 25.86 7.37 7.42
C PRO A 125 24.56 6.98 6.73
N LEU A 126 24.57 5.91 5.93
CA LEU A 126 23.37 5.47 5.23
C LEU A 126 22.36 4.86 6.20
N MET A 127 22.79 4.00 7.12
CA MET A 127 21.93 3.45 8.16
C MET A 127 21.44 4.50 9.15
N ASP A 128 22.23 5.52 9.50
CA ASP A 128 21.78 6.65 10.31
C ASP A 128 20.65 7.43 9.63
N GLY A 129 20.77 7.63 8.31
CA GLY A 129 19.70 8.21 7.50
C GLY A 129 18.43 7.34 7.53
N MET A 130 18.58 6.03 7.39
CA MET A 130 17.44 5.10 7.39
C MET A 130 16.80 4.91 8.77
N ASN A 131 17.58 4.94 9.85
CA ASN A 131 17.07 4.95 11.23
C ASN A 131 16.19 6.19 11.46
N LYS A 132 16.64 7.35 10.98
CA LYS A 132 15.84 8.58 11.05
C LYS A 132 14.55 8.49 10.22
N VAL A 133 14.59 7.85 9.05
CA VAL A 133 13.38 7.54 8.26
C VAL A 133 12.44 6.62 9.06
N GLY A 134 12.97 5.59 9.70
CA GLY A 134 12.24 4.68 10.59
C GLY A 134 11.56 5.41 11.76
N ASP A 135 12.29 6.30 12.45
CA ASP A 135 11.77 7.10 13.56
C ASP A 135 10.65 8.06 13.12
N LEU A 136 10.83 8.71 11.96
CA LEU A 136 9.82 9.59 11.39
C LEU A 136 8.57 8.82 10.96
N PHE A 137 8.74 7.62 10.41
CA PHE A 137 7.63 6.74 10.03
C PHE A 137 6.89 6.22 11.28
N GLY A 138 7.62 5.72 12.28
CA GLY A 138 7.07 5.23 13.55
C GLY A 138 6.36 6.31 14.36
N SER A 139 6.82 7.56 14.30
CA SER A 139 6.16 8.71 14.91
C SER A 139 5.02 9.31 14.06
N GLY A 140 4.77 8.76 12.87
CA GLY A 140 3.72 9.20 11.96
C GLY A 140 3.96 10.55 11.27
N LYS A 141 5.22 11.02 11.24
CA LYS A 141 5.68 12.24 10.56
C LYS A 141 6.13 11.99 9.12
N MET A 142 6.33 10.72 8.75
CA MET A 142 6.63 10.26 7.40
C MET A 142 5.66 9.14 7.04
N PHE A 143 5.33 9.01 5.76
CA PHE A 143 4.37 8.02 5.27
C PHE A 143 5.01 7.06 4.26
N LEU A 144 4.33 5.95 4.01
CA LEU A 144 4.85 4.87 3.17
C LEU A 144 5.38 5.34 1.79
N PRO A 145 4.71 6.24 1.04
CA PRO A 145 5.26 6.75 -0.22
C PRO A 145 6.66 7.34 -0.09
N GLN A 146 6.92 8.05 1.00
CA GLN A 146 8.21 8.69 1.26
C GLN A 146 9.24 7.64 1.70
N VAL A 147 8.86 6.68 2.54
CA VAL A 147 9.73 5.58 2.98
C VAL A 147 10.23 4.77 1.78
N VAL A 148 9.35 4.47 0.81
CA VAL A 148 9.75 3.76 -0.42
C VAL A 148 10.67 4.62 -1.29
N LYS A 149 10.44 5.94 -1.37
CA LYS A 149 11.39 6.86 -2.05
C LYS A 149 12.76 6.91 -1.35
N SER A 150 12.80 6.88 -0.03
CA SER A 150 14.05 6.76 0.75
C SER A 150 14.77 5.45 0.48
N ALA A 151 14.02 4.34 0.44
CA ALA A 151 14.56 3.02 0.13
C ALA A 151 15.20 2.97 -1.26
N ARG A 152 14.60 3.62 -2.25
CA ARG A 152 15.18 3.79 -3.59
C ARG A 152 16.54 4.48 -3.54
N VAL A 153 16.66 5.58 -2.80
CA VAL A 153 17.96 6.29 -2.62
C VAL A 153 18.98 5.36 -1.96
N MET A 154 18.56 4.65 -0.91
CA MET A 154 19.40 3.67 -0.21
C MET A 154 19.90 2.56 -1.15
N LYS A 155 19.01 1.92 -1.93
CA LYS A 155 19.40 0.87 -2.88
C LYS A 155 20.37 1.39 -3.95
N LYS A 156 20.14 2.59 -4.48
CA LYS A 156 21.07 3.22 -5.42
C LYS A 156 22.45 3.46 -4.79
N ALA A 157 22.49 3.94 -3.55
CA ALA A 157 23.75 4.11 -2.81
C ALA A 157 24.49 2.78 -2.60
N VAL A 158 23.78 1.73 -2.18
CA VAL A 158 24.35 0.38 -2.01
C VAL A 158 24.83 -0.18 -3.35
N ALA A 159 24.09 0.02 -4.44
CA ALA A 159 24.51 -0.41 -5.78
C ALA A 159 25.81 0.25 -6.22
N ILE A 160 26.03 1.53 -5.87
CA ILE A 160 27.30 2.24 -6.11
C ILE A 160 28.43 1.65 -5.27
N LEU A 161 28.17 1.29 -4.01
CA LEU A 161 29.18 0.74 -3.09
C LEU A 161 29.51 -0.74 -3.36
N THR A 162 28.60 -1.49 -3.99
CA THR A 162 28.71 -2.95 -4.17
C THR A 162 30.02 -3.38 -4.85
N PRO A 163 30.46 -2.79 -5.98
CA PRO A 163 31.72 -3.17 -6.61
C PRO A 163 32.95 -2.97 -5.71
N TYR A 164 32.93 -1.94 -4.85
CA TYR A 164 34.01 -1.67 -3.89
C TYR A 164 33.99 -2.69 -2.74
N ILE A 165 32.80 -2.98 -2.21
CA ILE A 165 32.61 -4.00 -1.16
C ILE A 165 33.07 -5.37 -1.65
N GLU A 166 32.72 -5.78 -2.87
CA GLU A 166 33.19 -7.05 -3.43
C GLU A 166 34.72 -7.12 -3.58
N ALA A 167 35.36 -5.99 -3.89
CA ALA A 167 36.83 -5.92 -3.94
C ALA A 167 37.45 -6.03 -2.54
N GLU A 168 36.85 -5.39 -1.54
CA GLU A 168 37.29 -5.44 -0.13
C GLU A 168 37.02 -6.81 0.52
N GLN A 169 35.90 -7.45 0.22
CA GLN A 169 35.58 -8.80 0.69
C GLN A 169 36.53 -9.86 0.14
N LYS A 170 36.92 -9.74 -1.14
CA LYS A 170 38.00 -10.58 -1.71
C LYS A 170 39.33 -10.38 -1.00
N ALA A 171 39.52 -9.26 -0.31
CA ALA A 171 40.67 -8.96 0.54
C ALA A 171 40.46 -9.33 2.03
N GLY A 172 39.32 -9.94 2.40
CA GLY A 172 39.10 -10.55 3.73
C GLY A 172 38.07 -9.87 4.65
N GLY A 173 37.25 -8.94 4.16
CA GLY A 173 36.17 -8.32 4.95
C GLY A 173 34.88 -9.17 5.03
N GLU A 174 34.21 -9.20 6.19
CA GLU A 174 32.86 -9.77 6.39
C GLU A 174 31.80 -8.67 6.53
N VAL A 175 30.61 -8.88 5.93
CA VAL A 175 29.44 -7.98 6.08
C VAL A 175 28.48 -8.52 7.15
N LYS A 176 28.16 -7.72 8.18
CA LYS A 176 27.18 -8.10 9.21
C LYS A 176 25.82 -7.47 8.93
N LYS A 177 24.85 -8.29 8.50
CA LYS A 177 23.44 -7.88 8.37
C LYS A 177 22.67 -8.14 9.68
N ALA A 178 21.55 -7.44 9.90
CA ALA A 178 20.74 -7.57 11.11
C ALA A 178 19.99 -8.92 11.23
N GLY A 179 19.82 -9.61 10.10
CA GLY A 179 19.19 -10.92 9.97
C GLY A 179 18.76 -11.15 8.52
N LYS A 180 18.54 -12.40 8.14
CA LYS A 180 18.12 -12.82 6.80
C LYS A 180 16.68 -13.34 6.83
N ILE A 181 15.82 -12.74 6.02
CA ILE A 181 14.38 -13.00 5.99
C ILE A 181 13.98 -13.44 4.59
N LEU A 182 13.36 -14.61 4.49
CA LEU A 182 12.76 -15.10 3.25
C LEU A 182 11.30 -14.67 3.19
N LEU A 183 10.89 -14.04 2.10
CA LEU A 183 9.50 -13.66 1.83
C LEU A 183 8.97 -14.43 0.61
N ALA A 184 7.73 -14.93 0.71
CA ALA A 184 7.07 -15.62 -0.40
C ALA A 184 5.56 -15.38 -0.39
N THR A 185 4.97 -15.15 -1.56
CA THR A 185 3.53 -15.32 -1.73
C THR A 185 3.26 -16.80 -1.99
N VAL A 186 2.36 -17.38 -1.20
CA VAL A 186 2.13 -18.83 -1.17
C VAL A 186 1.61 -19.38 -2.50
N LYS A 187 1.71 -20.70 -2.66
CA LYS A 187 1.24 -21.43 -3.85
C LYS A 187 -0.20 -21.05 -4.21
N GLY A 188 -0.45 -20.89 -5.52
CA GLY A 188 -1.78 -20.55 -6.03
C GLY A 188 -2.19 -19.09 -5.86
N ASP A 189 -1.37 -18.25 -5.23
CA ASP A 189 -1.61 -16.82 -5.07
C ASP A 189 -0.57 -15.99 -5.83
N VAL A 190 -1.04 -14.93 -6.49
CA VAL A 190 -0.26 -14.08 -7.41
C VAL A 190 -0.02 -12.68 -6.89
N HIS A 191 -0.64 -12.31 -5.77
CA HIS A 191 -0.65 -10.93 -5.30
C HIS A 191 0.55 -10.67 -4.39
N ASP A 192 1.29 -9.59 -4.68
CA ASP A 192 2.56 -9.31 -4.00
C ASP A 192 2.80 -7.85 -3.63
N ILE A 193 1.88 -6.92 -3.90
CA ILE A 193 2.06 -5.50 -3.56
C ILE A 193 2.41 -5.34 -2.07
N GLY A 194 1.61 -5.95 -1.18
CA GLY A 194 1.87 -5.92 0.26
C GLY A 194 3.18 -6.60 0.66
N LYS A 195 3.53 -7.73 0.04
CA LYS A 195 4.81 -8.43 0.27
C LYS A 195 6.00 -7.53 -0.11
N ASN A 196 5.93 -6.89 -1.27
CA ASN A 196 7.00 -6.02 -1.75
C ASN A 196 7.18 -4.81 -0.83
N ILE A 197 6.08 -4.23 -0.34
CA ILE A 197 6.12 -3.16 0.67
C ILE A 197 6.83 -3.65 1.95
N VAL A 198 6.48 -4.83 2.47
CA VAL A 198 7.14 -5.42 3.65
C VAL A 198 8.63 -5.64 3.39
N GLY A 199 9.00 -6.19 2.23
CA GLY A 199 10.39 -6.41 1.85
C GLY A 199 11.20 -5.11 1.78
N VAL A 200 10.64 -4.04 1.20
CA VAL A 200 11.27 -2.72 1.17
C VAL A 200 11.44 -2.16 2.59
N VAL A 201 10.40 -2.19 3.42
CA VAL A 201 10.44 -1.67 4.79
C VAL A 201 11.43 -2.44 5.67
N LEU A 202 11.54 -3.77 5.52
CA LEU A 202 12.55 -4.55 6.23
C LEU A 202 13.96 -4.27 5.71
N SER A 203 14.15 -4.13 4.39
CA SER A 203 15.45 -3.75 3.81
C SER A 203 15.94 -2.39 4.33
N CYS A 204 15.03 -1.44 4.56
CA CYS A 204 15.32 -0.15 5.20
C CYS A 204 15.88 -0.29 6.62
N ASN A 205 15.72 -1.44 7.28
CA ASN A 205 16.16 -1.72 8.64
C ASN A 205 17.32 -2.74 8.67
N ASN A 206 18.13 -2.78 7.60
CA ASN A 206 19.33 -3.61 7.48
C ASN A 206 19.09 -5.14 7.51
N TYR A 207 17.88 -5.60 7.17
CA TYR A 207 17.60 -7.02 6.96
C TYR A 207 17.96 -7.45 5.53
N ASP A 208 18.50 -8.66 5.39
CA ASP A 208 18.71 -9.32 4.11
C ASP A 208 17.40 -9.95 3.63
N ILE A 209 16.83 -9.47 2.53
CA ILE A 209 15.53 -9.95 2.05
C ILE A 209 15.71 -10.86 0.84
N ILE A 210 15.26 -12.10 0.97
CA ILE A 210 15.16 -13.06 -0.13
C ILE A 210 13.69 -13.17 -0.52
N ASP A 211 13.31 -12.52 -1.62
CA ASP A 211 11.96 -12.60 -2.16
C ASP A 211 11.87 -13.72 -3.21
N LEU A 212 11.11 -14.77 -2.92
CA LEU A 212 10.89 -15.89 -3.84
C LEU A 212 9.82 -15.61 -4.91
N GLY A 213 9.14 -14.47 -4.84
CA GLY A 213 8.08 -14.08 -5.73
C GLY A 213 6.73 -14.67 -5.33
N VAL A 214 5.96 -15.11 -6.34
CA VAL A 214 4.56 -15.52 -6.20
C VAL A 214 4.32 -16.96 -6.65
N MET A 215 3.20 -17.53 -6.21
CA MET A 215 2.82 -18.92 -6.45
C MET A 215 3.90 -19.92 -6.01
N VAL A 216 4.60 -19.63 -4.91
CA VAL A 216 5.77 -20.40 -4.48
C VAL A 216 5.34 -21.66 -3.71
N PRO A 217 5.73 -22.88 -4.15
CA PRO A 217 5.46 -24.11 -3.42
C PRO A 217 6.19 -24.17 -2.07
N SER A 218 5.61 -24.85 -1.09
CA SER A 218 6.20 -25.08 0.24
C SER A 218 7.61 -25.66 0.15
N GLU A 219 7.81 -26.68 -0.67
CA GLU A 219 9.11 -27.32 -0.93
C GLU A 219 10.21 -26.31 -1.31
N LYS A 220 9.90 -25.35 -2.19
CA LYS A 220 10.85 -24.32 -2.63
C LYS A 220 11.14 -23.30 -1.52
N ILE A 221 10.12 -22.94 -0.74
CA ILE A 221 10.27 -22.06 0.43
C ILE A 221 11.24 -22.68 1.43
N LEU A 222 10.99 -23.94 1.81
CA LEU A 222 11.76 -24.64 2.84
C LEU A 222 13.18 -24.99 2.37
N SER A 223 13.34 -25.48 1.14
CA SER A 223 14.69 -25.74 0.59
C SER A 223 15.53 -24.48 0.54
N THR A 224 15.00 -23.38 -0.01
CA THR A 224 15.72 -22.11 -0.07
C THR A 224 16.03 -21.58 1.34
N ALA A 225 15.11 -21.70 2.28
CA ALA A 225 15.32 -21.27 3.66
C ALA A 225 16.53 -21.98 4.31
N LYS A 226 16.69 -23.29 4.05
CA LYS A 226 17.85 -24.07 4.52
C LYS A 226 19.12 -23.69 3.77
N ASP A 227 19.07 -23.68 2.44
CA ASP A 227 20.23 -23.41 1.58
C ASP A 227 20.84 -22.03 1.86
N GLN A 228 20.00 -21.06 2.19
CA GLN A 228 20.40 -19.68 2.45
C GLN A 228 20.61 -19.37 3.94
N ASN A 229 20.37 -20.33 4.84
CA ASN A 229 20.41 -20.15 6.29
C ASN A 229 19.64 -18.90 6.74
N VAL A 230 18.35 -18.85 6.42
CA VAL A 230 17.50 -17.70 6.76
C VAL A 230 17.07 -17.77 8.22
N ASP A 231 16.95 -16.61 8.87
CA ASP A 231 16.58 -16.49 10.28
C ASP A 231 15.06 -16.40 10.48
N LEU A 232 14.31 -16.01 9.45
CA LEU A 232 12.86 -15.84 9.44
C LEU A 232 12.26 -16.22 8.09
N ILE A 233 11.05 -16.79 8.11
CA ILE A 233 10.21 -16.98 6.92
C ILE A 233 8.96 -16.12 7.06
N GLY A 234 8.61 -15.36 6.02
CA GLY A 234 7.37 -14.60 5.92
C GLY A 234 6.52 -15.04 4.75
N LEU A 235 5.25 -15.37 5.02
CA LEU A 235 4.27 -15.80 4.02
C LEU A 235 3.24 -14.71 3.77
N SER A 236 2.92 -14.50 2.49
CA SER A 236 1.89 -13.56 2.03
C SER A 236 0.74 -14.30 1.32
N GLY A 237 -0.49 -13.83 1.52
CA GLY A 237 -1.69 -14.34 0.84
C GLY A 237 -2.83 -13.31 0.80
N LEU A 238 -3.54 -13.26 -0.32
CA LEU A 238 -4.69 -12.39 -0.59
C LEU A 238 -6.01 -13.16 -0.70
N ILE A 239 -5.99 -14.42 -1.14
CA ILE A 239 -7.22 -15.21 -1.35
C ILE A 239 -7.43 -16.27 -0.27
N THR A 240 -8.66 -16.77 -0.12
CA THR A 240 -9.00 -17.76 0.91
C THR A 240 -8.20 -19.07 0.79
N PRO A 241 -7.98 -19.65 -0.40
CA PRO A 241 -7.13 -20.85 -0.55
C PRO A 241 -5.70 -20.67 -0.02
N SER A 242 -5.17 -19.44 -0.05
CA SER A 242 -3.83 -19.12 0.48
C SER A 242 -3.70 -19.41 1.97
N LEU A 243 -4.80 -19.35 2.73
CA LEU A 243 -4.80 -19.67 4.15
C LEU A 243 -4.52 -21.16 4.40
N GLU A 244 -5.03 -22.05 3.55
CA GLU A 244 -4.76 -23.49 3.66
C GLU A 244 -3.30 -23.79 3.30
N GLU A 245 -2.75 -23.10 2.30
CA GLU A 245 -1.33 -23.22 1.94
C GLU A 245 -0.41 -22.73 3.08
N MET A 246 -0.77 -21.67 3.81
CA MET A 246 -0.01 -21.25 5.00
C MET A 246 -0.05 -22.30 6.12
N VAL A 247 -1.20 -22.94 6.35
CA VAL A 247 -1.30 -24.09 7.28
C VAL A 247 -0.42 -25.24 6.82
N HIS A 248 -0.42 -25.52 5.51
CA HIS A 248 0.42 -26.56 4.93
C HIS A 248 1.90 -26.26 5.15
N VAL A 249 2.37 -25.03 4.86
CA VAL A 249 3.77 -24.64 5.12
C VAL A 249 4.15 -24.81 6.58
N ALA A 250 3.29 -24.39 7.53
CA ALA A 250 3.55 -24.59 8.96
C ALA A 250 3.72 -26.07 9.33
N LYS A 251 2.85 -26.96 8.82
CA LYS A 251 2.98 -28.42 9.00
C LYS A 251 4.27 -28.97 8.41
N GLU A 252 4.68 -28.49 7.25
CA GLU A 252 5.91 -28.93 6.59
C GLU A 252 7.15 -28.44 7.35
N MET A 253 7.12 -27.21 7.90
CA MET A 253 8.16 -26.67 8.78
C MET A 253 8.33 -27.54 10.04
N GLU A 254 7.22 -27.95 10.66
CA GLU A 254 7.24 -28.87 11.82
C GLU A 254 7.81 -30.24 11.43
N ARG A 255 7.33 -30.82 10.32
CA ARG A 255 7.79 -32.12 9.82
C ARG A 255 9.29 -32.13 9.55
N GLU A 256 9.81 -31.03 9.01
CA GLU A 256 11.23 -30.85 8.70
C GLU A 256 12.05 -30.26 9.85
N LYS A 257 11.42 -30.06 11.02
CA LYS A 257 12.05 -29.60 12.27
C LYS A 257 12.77 -28.26 12.13
N PHE A 258 12.14 -27.31 11.44
CA PHE A 258 12.61 -25.94 11.46
C PHE A 258 12.54 -25.38 12.88
N THR A 259 13.47 -24.49 13.21
CA THR A 259 13.56 -23.81 14.52
C THR A 259 13.42 -22.28 14.40
N ILE A 260 13.17 -21.78 13.19
CA ILE A 260 13.09 -20.36 12.87
C ILE A 260 11.63 -19.87 12.91
N PRO A 261 11.36 -18.61 13.27
CA PRO A 261 10.00 -18.11 13.34
C PRO A 261 9.32 -17.98 11.97
N LEU A 262 7.99 -18.09 11.98
CA LEU A 262 7.11 -17.97 10.83
C LEU A 262 6.24 -16.71 10.96
N LEU A 263 6.37 -15.77 10.03
CA LEU A 263 5.51 -14.60 9.93
C LEU A 263 4.39 -14.84 8.93
N ILE A 264 3.16 -14.50 9.32
CA ILE A 264 1.95 -14.63 8.49
C ILE A 264 1.38 -13.23 8.22
N GLY A 265 1.14 -12.90 6.95
CA GLY A 265 0.53 -11.63 6.56
C GLY A 265 -0.22 -11.69 5.23
N GLY A 266 -0.90 -10.59 4.89
CA GLY A 266 -1.72 -10.45 3.69
C GLY A 266 -3.22 -10.31 3.99
N ALA A 267 -4.01 -9.92 2.98
CA ALA A 267 -5.37 -9.40 3.18
C ALA A 267 -6.35 -10.41 3.79
N THR A 268 -6.24 -11.69 3.45
CA THR A 268 -7.09 -12.75 4.01
C THR A 268 -6.62 -13.26 5.36
N THR A 269 -5.39 -12.92 5.75
CA THR A 269 -4.84 -13.35 7.03
C THR A 269 -5.46 -12.56 8.18
N SER A 270 -5.55 -13.22 9.34
CA SER A 270 -5.97 -12.56 10.56
C SER A 270 -5.28 -13.18 11.76
N LYS A 271 -5.20 -12.40 12.84
CA LYS A 271 -4.66 -12.87 14.12
C LYS A 271 -5.45 -14.08 14.65
N VAL A 272 -6.77 -14.06 14.48
CA VAL A 272 -7.66 -15.16 14.88
C VAL A 272 -7.40 -16.42 14.05
N HIS A 273 -7.37 -16.31 12.71
CA HIS A 273 -7.07 -17.46 11.86
C HIS A 273 -5.71 -18.07 12.17
N THR A 274 -4.69 -17.21 12.33
CA THR A 274 -3.33 -17.65 12.66
C THR A 274 -3.30 -18.43 13.97
N ALA A 275 -3.90 -17.89 15.03
CA ALA A 275 -3.99 -18.55 16.33
C ALA A 275 -4.78 -19.88 16.29
N VAL A 276 -5.86 -19.96 15.51
CA VAL A 276 -6.78 -21.10 15.53
C VAL A 276 -6.39 -22.20 14.53
N LYS A 277 -5.69 -21.86 13.44
CA LYS A 277 -5.49 -22.78 12.31
C LYS A 277 -4.04 -22.98 11.91
N ILE A 278 -3.14 -22.04 12.17
CA ILE A 278 -1.74 -22.11 11.72
C ILE A 278 -0.82 -22.47 12.89
N ASP A 279 -0.86 -21.69 13.97
CA ASP A 279 0.01 -21.80 15.17
C ASP A 279 0.02 -23.21 15.78
N GLU A 280 -1.12 -23.92 15.80
CA GLU A 280 -1.18 -25.29 16.35
C GLU A 280 -0.40 -26.34 15.54
N ASN A 281 0.12 -25.98 14.36
CA ASN A 281 0.82 -26.92 13.47
C ASN A 281 2.33 -26.70 13.44
N TYR A 282 2.87 -25.77 14.21
CA TYR A 282 4.31 -25.50 14.27
C TYR A 282 4.73 -25.14 15.69
N SER A 283 5.76 -25.81 16.20
CA SER A 283 6.17 -25.71 17.60
C SER A 283 6.91 -24.41 17.93
N GLU A 284 7.47 -23.73 16.94
CA GLU A 284 8.14 -22.43 17.10
C GLU A 284 7.20 -21.26 16.86
N ALA A 285 7.70 -20.03 17.00
CA ALA A 285 6.86 -18.85 16.95
C ALA A 285 6.19 -18.66 15.57
N VAL A 286 4.85 -18.68 15.56
CA VAL A 286 4.02 -18.24 14.43
C VAL A 286 3.40 -16.90 14.78
N VAL A 287 3.69 -15.85 14.01
CA VAL A 287 3.24 -14.49 14.33
C VAL A 287 2.51 -13.86 13.15
N HIS A 288 1.24 -13.53 13.37
CA HIS A 288 0.49 -12.68 12.45
C HIS A 288 0.96 -11.22 12.52
N VAL A 289 1.41 -10.70 11.38
CA VAL A 289 1.83 -9.30 11.22
C VAL A 289 0.81 -8.58 10.35
N HIS A 290 0.20 -7.53 10.92
CA HIS A 290 -0.93 -6.85 10.27
C HIS A 290 -0.54 -5.97 9.07
N ASP A 291 0.59 -5.28 9.18
CA ASP A 291 1.03 -4.25 8.24
C ASP A 291 2.57 -4.16 8.25
N ALA A 292 3.16 -3.50 7.24
CA ALA A 292 4.60 -3.44 7.08
C ALA A 292 5.29 -2.66 8.20
N SER A 293 4.61 -1.66 8.77
CA SER A 293 5.14 -0.86 9.88
C SER A 293 5.47 -1.69 11.12
N LYS A 294 4.69 -2.75 11.37
CA LYS A 294 4.90 -3.66 12.50
C LYS A 294 5.88 -4.78 12.21
N ALA A 295 6.13 -5.07 10.93
CA ALA A 295 7.03 -6.16 10.53
C ALA A 295 8.44 -5.97 11.11
N VAL A 296 8.95 -4.74 11.11
CA VAL A 296 10.28 -4.38 11.65
C VAL A 296 10.38 -4.69 13.14
N ALA A 297 9.41 -4.20 13.92
CA ALA A 297 9.41 -4.39 15.37
C ALA A 297 9.24 -5.86 15.76
N VAL A 298 8.43 -6.62 15.00
CA VAL A 298 8.24 -8.06 15.22
C VAL A 298 9.51 -8.84 14.87
N ALA A 299 10.12 -8.57 13.72
CA ALA A 299 11.38 -9.21 13.31
C ALA A 299 12.50 -8.94 14.34
N GLY A 300 12.65 -7.69 14.78
CA GLY A 300 13.67 -7.32 15.77
C GLY A 300 13.50 -8.05 17.11
N LYS A 301 12.27 -8.21 17.59
CA LYS A 301 11.99 -9.00 18.82
C LYS A 301 12.29 -10.49 18.65
N LEU A 302 11.99 -11.05 17.47
CA LEU A 302 12.18 -12.46 17.19
C LEU A 302 13.64 -12.86 16.96
N LEU A 303 14.47 -11.92 16.51
CA LEU A 303 15.91 -12.11 16.28
C LEU A 303 16.77 -11.73 17.49
N SER A 304 16.21 -11.04 18.47
CA SER A 304 16.91 -10.64 19.69
C SER A 304 16.88 -11.74 20.76
N ASP A 305 18.04 -12.26 21.16
CA ASP A 305 18.16 -13.31 22.18
C ASP A 305 17.53 -12.94 23.54
N SER A 306 17.57 -11.66 23.91
CA SER A 306 17.05 -11.17 25.18
C SER A 306 15.53 -11.04 25.20
N SER A 307 14.89 -10.76 24.06
CA SER A 307 13.44 -10.48 23.99
C SER A 307 12.63 -11.59 23.33
N LYS A 308 13.25 -12.48 22.55
CA LYS A 308 12.57 -13.57 21.83
C LYS A 308 11.72 -14.44 22.73
N LYS A 309 12.27 -14.93 23.85
CA LYS A 309 11.56 -15.84 24.76
C LYS A 309 10.33 -15.20 25.41
N GLU A 310 10.48 -13.97 25.89
CA GLU A 310 9.37 -13.20 26.49
C GLU A 310 8.28 -12.94 25.46
N PHE A 311 8.66 -12.48 24.26
CA PHE A 311 7.73 -12.21 23.18
C PHE A 311 6.97 -13.47 22.71
N MET A 312 7.64 -14.62 22.61
CA MET A 312 6.99 -15.90 22.29
C MET A 312 5.98 -16.33 23.34
N ASN A 313 6.31 -16.15 24.62
CA ASN A 313 5.40 -16.46 25.72
C ASN A 313 4.15 -15.58 25.68
N ASP A 314 4.31 -14.28 25.44
CA ASP A 314 3.19 -13.33 25.33
C ASP A 314 2.25 -13.68 24.17
N ILE A 315 2.81 -14.01 23.00
CA ILE A 315 2.02 -14.43 21.83
C ILE A 315 1.27 -15.73 22.12
N SER A 316 1.91 -16.71 22.77
CA SER A 316 1.27 -17.98 23.12
C SER A 316 0.09 -17.78 24.08
N ILE A 317 0.25 -16.95 25.12
CA ILE A 317 -0.84 -16.60 26.04
C ILE A 317 -2.00 -15.94 25.28
N GLU A 318 -1.68 -15.00 24.41
CA GLU A 318 -2.68 -14.30 23.61
C GLU A 318 -3.44 -15.23 22.67
N TYR A 319 -2.74 -16.11 21.95
CA TYR A 319 -3.32 -17.03 20.98
C TYR A 319 -4.17 -18.11 21.65
N ASN A 320 -3.75 -18.63 22.80
CA ASN A 320 -4.57 -19.52 23.62
C ASN A 320 -5.89 -18.86 24.02
N LYS A 321 -5.85 -17.61 24.50
CA LYS A 321 -7.06 -16.85 24.83
C LYS A 321 -7.96 -16.62 23.61
N MET A 322 -7.37 -16.35 22.44
CA MET A 322 -8.14 -16.21 21.19
C MET A 322 -8.80 -17.52 20.77
N ARG A 323 -8.10 -18.65 20.89
CA ARG A 323 -8.66 -20.00 20.61
C ARG A 323 -9.86 -20.30 21.49
N GLU A 324 -9.74 -20.08 22.80
CA GLU A 324 -10.86 -20.29 23.73
C GLU A 324 -12.07 -19.41 23.41
N ASN A 325 -11.83 -18.12 23.14
CA ASN A 325 -12.90 -17.18 22.80
C ASN A 325 -13.57 -17.54 21.47
N HIS A 326 -12.79 -17.95 20.46
CA HIS A 326 -13.32 -18.39 19.18
C HIS A 326 -14.19 -19.64 19.34
N LYS A 327 -13.72 -20.62 20.13
CA LYS A 327 -14.50 -21.85 20.43
C LYS A 327 -15.83 -21.52 21.09
N LYS A 328 -15.84 -20.64 22.10
CA LYS A 328 -17.07 -20.17 22.78
C LYS A 328 -18.03 -19.47 21.83
N LYS A 329 -17.54 -18.58 20.97
CA LYS A 329 -18.36 -17.88 19.96
C LYS A 329 -18.94 -18.85 18.94
N TYR A 330 -18.13 -19.79 18.45
CA TYR A 330 -18.56 -20.77 17.47
C TYR A 330 -19.65 -21.69 18.03
N SER A 331 -19.49 -22.16 19.28
CA SER A 331 -20.51 -22.96 19.96
C SER A 331 -21.80 -22.21 20.28
N ALA A 332 -21.75 -20.87 20.31
CA ALA A 332 -22.91 -20.02 20.55
C ALA A 332 -23.67 -19.64 19.27
N LYS A 333 -23.15 -20.00 18.08
CA LYS A 333 -23.88 -19.76 16.83
C LYS A 333 -25.04 -20.75 16.71
N ASP A 334 -26.23 -20.19 16.53
CA ASP A 334 -27.44 -20.95 16.26
C ASP A 334 -27.54 -21.23 14.75
N PHE A 335 -27.18 -22.47 14.37
CA PHE A 335 -27.24 -22.94 12.99
C PHE A 335 -28.52 -23.76 12.78
N ILE A 336 -29.16 -23.54 11.64
CA ILE A 336 -30.33 -24.30 11.20
C ILE A 336 -29.95 -25.29 10.09
N SER A 337 -30.79 -26.31 9.89
CA SER A 337 -30.60 -27.25 8.78
C SER A 337 -30.72 -26.53 7.42
N LEU A 338 -30.11 -27.09 6.38
CA LEU A 338 -30.21 -26.53 5.03
C LEU A 338 -31.68 -26.46 4.56
N ASP A 339 -32.49 -27.46 4.90
CA ASP A 339 -33.91 -27.48 4.54
C ASP A 339 -34.71 -26.38 5.24
N GLU A 340 -34.41 -26.10 6.51
CA GLU A 340 -35.01 -24.96 7.23
C GLU A 340 -34.56 -23.63 6.62
N ALA A 341 -33.27 -23.48 6.29
CA ALA A 341 -32.75 -22.29 5.64
C ALA A 341 -33.41 -22.05 4.27
N ARG A 342 -33.61 -23.10 3.46
CA ARG A 342 -34.32 -23.04 2.17
C ARG A 342 -35.79 -22.64 2.32
N LYS A 343 -36.45 -23.09 3.39
CA LYS A 343 -37.82 -22.64 3.72
C LYS A 343 -37.86 -21.18 4.14
N ASN A 344 -36.81 -20.69 4.80
CA ASN A 344 -36.65 -19.29 5.25
C ASN A 344 -35.92 -18.39 4.23
N LYS A 345 -35.94 -18.75 2.94
CA LYS A 345 -35.29 -17.97 1.89
C LYS A 345 -35.91 -16.60 1.69
N PHE A 346 -35.17 -15.72 1.02
CA PHE A 346 -35.75 -14.44 0.59
C PHE A 346 -36.80 -14.70 -0.49
N THR A 347 -37.98 -14.10 -0.33
CA THR A 347 -39.11 -14.31 -1.25
C THR A 347 -39.42 -13.02 -1.99
N ILE A 348 -39.33 -13.08 -3.32
CA ILE A 348 -39.78 -12.04 -4.23
C ILE A 348 -41.15 -12.46 -4.77
N ASP A 349 -42.08 -11.52 -4.81
CA ASP A 349 -43.35 -11.71 -5.50
C ASP A 349 -43.11 -11.61 -7.01
N TRP A 350 -42.84 -12.76 -7.63
CA TRP A 350 -42.50 -12.87 -9.05
C TRP A 350 -43.66 -12.50 -9.98
N ASP A 351 -44.92 -12.67 -9.54
CA ASP A 351 -46.09 -12.37 -10.37
C ASP A 351 -46.25 -10.86 -10.61
N SER A 352 -45.71 -10.02 -9.71
CA SER A 352 -45.66 -8.56 -9.88
C SER A 352 -44.38 -8.05 -10.55
N GLN A 353 -43.42 -8.92 -10.88
CA GLN A 353 -42.18 -8.51 -11.52
C GLN A 353 -42.28 -8.49 -13.05
N SER A 354 -41.66 -7.48 -13.67
CA SER A 354 -41.43 -7.42 -15.11
C SER A 354 -39.93 -7.49 -15.39
N ILE A 355 -39.47 -8.66 -15.80
CA ILE A 355 -38.05 -8.90 -16.10
C ILE A 355 -37.74 -8.36 -17.50
N LYS A 356 -36.79 -7.41 -17.58
CA LYS A 356 -36.39 -6.83 -18.85
C LYS A 356 -35.46 -7.78 -19.59
N LYS A 357 -35.81 -8.08 -20.83
CA LYS A 357 -34.91 -8.78 -21.76
C LYS A 357 -33.67 -7.90 -22.03
N PRO A 358 -32.45 -8.43 -21.87
CA PRO A 358 -31.23 -7.72 -22.22
C PRO A 358 -31.20 -7.33 -23.71
N ASN A 359 -30.60 -6.17 -24.01
CA ASN A 359 -30.39 -5.73 -25.40
C ASN A 359 -29.44 -6.65 -26.18
N PHE A 360 -28.63 -7.45 -25.46
CA PHE A 360 -27.69 -8.39 -26.01
C PHE A 360 -27.69 -9.68 -25.17
N ILE A 361 -27.70 -10.82 -25.85
CA ILE A 361 -27.55 -12.14 -25.25
C ILE A 361 -26.45 -12.86 -26.02
N GLY A 362 -25.52 -13.49 -25.30
CA GLY A 362 -24.31 -14.08 -25.87
C GLY A 362 -23.06 -13.52 -25.23
N VAL A 363 -21.91 -13.72 -25.89
CA VAL A 363 -20.59 -13.32 -25.41
C VAL A 363 -20.02 -12.21 -26.29
N LYS A 364 -19.48 -11.17 -25.67
CA LYS A 364 -18.80 -10.08 -26.36
C LYS A 364 -17.41 -9.87 -25.78
N THR A 365 -16.44 -9.66 -26.66
CA THR A 365 -15.03 -9.46 -26.31
C THR A 365 -14.60 -8.05 -26.69
N PHE A 366 -13.84 -7.41 -25.81
CA PHE A 366 -13.13 -6.17 -26.04
C PHE A 366 -11.63 -6.46 -25.98
N ASN A 367 -10.94 -6.20 -27.08
CA ASN A 367 -9.48 -6.31 -27.15
C ASN A 367 -8.88 -4.92 -27.27
N ASN A 368 -7.82 -4.66 -26.52
CA ASN A 368 -7.09 -3.38 -26.51
C ASN A 368 -8.03 -2.19 -26.25
N TYR A 369 -8.89 -2.31 -25.23
CA TYR A 369 -9.81 -1.25 -24.83
C TYR A 369 -9.03 0.00 -24.36
N SER A 370 -9.60 1.19 -24.57
CA SER A 370 -8.94 2.46 -24.28
C SER A 370 -8.68 2.62 -22.78
N LEU A 371 -7.40 2.67 -22.39
CA LEU A 371 -7.00 3.01 -21.02
C LEU A 371 -7.42 4.43 -20.62
N GLU A 372 -7.53 5.35 -21.58
CA GLU A 372 -8.01 6.71 -21.34
C GLU A 372 -9.48 6.74 -20.92
N GLU A 373 -10.30 5.86 -21.50
CA GLU A 373 -11.71 5.73 -21.10
C GLU A 373 -11.82 5.06 -19.72
N ILE A 374 -11.06 3.99 -19.50
CA ILE A 374 -11.01 3.28 -18.21
C ILE A 374 -10.57 4.22 -17.08
N ALA A 375 -9.54 5.05 -17.31
CA ALA A 375 -8.98 5.95 -16.30
C ALA A 375 -10.00 6.92 -15.69
N LYS A 376 -11.10 7.23 -16.40
CA LYS A 376 -12.18 8.11 -15.91
C LYS A 376 -12.99 7.49 -14.78
N TYR A 377 -12.94 6.18 -14.62
CA TYR A 377 -13.72 5.40 -13.64
C TYR A 377 -12.89 4.96 -12.43
N ILE A 378 -11.65 5.44 -12.30
CA ILE A 378 -10.78 5.07 -11.17
C ILE A 378 -11.36 5.61 -9.86
N ASP A 379 -11.68 4.70 -8.92
CA ASP A 379 -11.75 5.03 -7.51
C ASP A 379 -10.33 5.06 -6.91
N TRP A 380 -9.90 6.26 -6.56
CA TRP A 380 -8.60 6.54 -5.95
C TRP A 380 -8.55 6.22 -4.45
N THR A 381 -9.69 5.94 -3.80
CA THR A 381 -9.73 5.64 -2.37
C THR A 381 -8.87 4.41 -2.02
N PRO A 382 -9.02 3.25 -2.69
CA PRO A 382 -8.20 2.10 -2.34
C PRO A 382 -6.76 2.22 -2.83
N PHE A 383 -6.46 3.13 -3.79
CA PHE A 383 -5.09 3.49 -4.13
C PHE A 383 -4.36 4.10 -2.92
N PHE A 384 -4.98 5.06 -2.22
CA PHE A 384 -4.38 5.63 -1.01
C PHE A 384 -4.27 4.60 0.12
N ILE A 385 -5.25 3.72 0.27
CA ILE A 385 -5.21 2.63 1.27
C ILE A 385 -4.04 1.69 1.00
N ALA A 386 -3.77 1.32 -0.25
CA ALA A 386 -2.61 0.50 -0.62
C ALA A 386 -1.27 1.16 -0.25
N TRP A 387 -1.23 2.50 -0.21
CA TRP A 387 -0.09 3.29 0.26
C TRP A 387 -0.17 3.64 1.76
N GLU A 388 -0.97 2.90 2.55
CA GLU A 388 -1.19 3.10 3.99
C GLU A 388 -1.71 4.50 4.39
N MET A 389 -2.33 5.23 3.45
CA MET A 389 -2.92 6.54 3.68
C MET A 389 -4.43 6.41 3.87
N LYS A 390 -4.90 6.48 5.12
CA LYS A 390 -6.32 6.32 5.45
C LYS A 390 -7.12 7.58 5.13
N GLY A 391 -8.08 7.46 4.22
CA GLY A 391 -9.00 8.53 3.87
C GLY A 391 -9.72 8.25 2.55
N LYS A 392 -10.82 8.96 2.29
CA LYS A 392 -11.59 8.86 1.05
C LYS A 392 -11.11 9.89 0.04
N TYR A 393 -11.04 9.55 -1.25
CA TYR A 393 -10.82 10.55 -2.30
C TYR A 393 -12.12 11.34 -2.62
N PRO A 394 -12.07 12.66 -2.86
CA PRO A 394 -10.91 13.55 -2.81
C PRO A 394 -10.64 14.16 -1.41
N THR A 395 -11.48 13.91 -0.40
CA THR A 395 -11.40 14.57 0.91
C THR A 395 -10.10 14.29 1.68
N ILE A 396 -9.39 13.20 1.35
CA ILE A 396 -8.04 12.91 1.88
C ILE A 396 -7.04 14.05 1.62
N PHE A 397 -7.25 14.86 0.59
CA PHE A 397 -6.41 16.02 0.26
C PHE A 397 -6.51 17.18 1.26
N GLU A 398 -7.57 17.20 2.06
CA GLU A 398 -7.82 18.18 3.12
C GLU A 398 -7.46 17.62 4.50
N ASN A 399 -7.02 16.36 4.57
CA ASN A 399 -6.64 15.73 5.83
C ASN A 399 -5.37 16.36 6.41
N ASP A 400 -5.42 16.80 7.67
CA ASP A 400 -4.27 17.45 8.34
C ASP A 400 -3.01 16.58 8.39
N LYS A 401 -3.20 15.25 8.49
CA LYS A 401 -2.09 14.29 8.56
C LYS A 401 -1.57 13.91 7.18
N TYR A 402 -2.46 13.55 6.27
CA TYR A 402 -2.10 12.91 5.00
C TYR A 402 -2.15 13.84 3.79
N GLY A 403 -2.83 14.98 3.85
CA GLY A 403 -3.29 15.74 2.67
C GLY A 403 -2.17 16.23 1.76
N VAL A 404 -1.06 16.72 2.32
CA VAL A 404 0.08 17.19 1.53
C VAL A 404 0.74 16.04 0.76
N GLU A 405 1.02 14.93 1.44
CA GLU A 405 1.67 13.78 0.81
C GLU A 405 0.71 13.01 -0.09
N ALA A 406 -0.61 13.02 0.19
CA ALA A 406 -1.62 12.43 -0.67
C ALA A 406 -1.67 13.15 -2.02
N LYS A 407 -1.61 14.48 -2.03
CA LYS A 407 -1.54 15.27 -3.27
C LYS A 407 -0.28 14.96 -4.07
N LYS A 408 0.88 14.84 -3.42
CA LYS A 408 2.14 14.49 -4.10
C LYS A 408 2.07 13.09 -4.71
N LEU A 409 1.67 12.10 -3.92
CA LEU A 409 1.49 10.72 -4.39
C LEU A 409 0.51 10.64 -5.57
N PHE A 410 -0.62 11.38 -5.49
CA PHE A 410 -1.59 11.44 -6.56
C PHE A 410 -1.00 12.05 -7.84
N ASN A 411 -0.24 13.14 -7.74
CA ASN A 411 0.40 13.76 -8.90
C ASN A 411 1.44 12.84 -9.55
N ASP A 412 2.22 12.10 -8.74
CA ASP A 412 3.16 11.09 -9.22
C ASP A 412 2.42 9.96 -9.96
N ALA A 413 1.31 9.48 -9.38
CA ALA A 413 0.45 8.46 -9.97
C ALA A 413 -0.19 8.93 -11.29
N GLN A 414 -0.68 10.16 -11.35
CA GLN A 414 -1.23 10.77 -12.56
C GLN A 414 -0.18 10.90 -13.67
N SER A 415 1.04 11.31 -13.30
CA SER A 415 2.15 11.44 -14.25
C SER A 415 2.51 10.08 -14.86
N LEU A 416 2.62 9.03 -14.02
CA LEU A 416 2.91 7.69 -14.50
C LEU A 416 1.73 7.08 -15.28
N LEU A 417 0.49 7.35 -14.86
CA LEU A 417 -0.70 6.93 -15.59
C LEU A 417 -0.75 7.56 -16.99
N HIS A 418 -0.49 8.86 -17.13
CA HIS A 418 -0.37 9.51 -18.43
C HIS A 418 0.71 8.87 -19.30
N LYS A 419 1.86 8.54 -18.72
CA LYS A 419 2.92 7.83 -19.43
C LYS A 419 2.44 6.46 -19.93
N ILE A 420 1.83 5.66 -19.05
CA ILE A 420 1.28 4.35 -19.37
C ILE A 420 0.30 4.43 -20.54
N ILE A 421 -0.59 5.43 -20.54
CA ILE A 421 -1.60 5.64 -21.59
C ILE A 421 -0.94 6.10 -22.89
N ASN A 422 -0.12 7.15 -22.86
CA ASN A 422 0.47 7.76 -24.05
C ASN A 422 1.45 6.84 -24.78
N GLU A 423 2.28 6.12 -24.02
CA GLU A 423 3.27 5.18 -24.55
C GLU A 423 2.68 3.77 -24.74
N LYS A 424 1.40 3.55 -24.40
CA LYS A 424 0.70 2.26 -24.49
C LYS A 424 1.46 1.12 -23.79
N LEU A 425 1.97 1.40 -22.59
CA LEU A 425 2.78 0.45 -21.84
C LEU A 425 1.98 -0.72 -21.28
N LEU A 426 0.68 -0.53 -21.09
CA LEU A 426 -0.26 -1.56 -20.64
C LEU A 426 -1.37 -1.77 -21.67
N THR A 427 -1.94 -2.97 -21.67
CA THR A 427 -3.07 -3.34 -22.52
C THR A 427 -4.26 -3.82 -21.69
N ALA A 428 -5.45 -3.36 -22.07
CA ALA A 428 -6.72 -3.75 -21.43
C ALA A 428 -7.58 -4.64 -22.34
N ASN A 429 -8.02 -5.78 -21.81
CA ASN A 429 -8.91 -6.73 -22.46
C ASN A 429 -10.05 -7.11 -21.52
N ALA A 430 -11.22 -7.38 -22.09
CA ALA A 430 -12.36 -7.88 -21.34
C ALA A 430 -13.24 -8.81 -22.17
N VAL A 431 -13.93 -9.70 -21.49
CA VAL A 431 -15.04 -10.47 -22.05
C VAL A 431 -16.20 -10.40 -21.08
N TYR A 432 -17.39 -10.13 -21.60
CA TYR A 432 -18.62 -10.26 -20.84
C TYR A 432 -19.63 -11.11 -21.61
N GLY A 433 -20.53 -11.74 -20.87
CA GLY A 433 -21.60 -12.53 -21.44
C GLY A 433 -22.88 -12.34 -20.64
N ILE A 434 -24.00 -12.33 -21.35
CA ILE A 434 -25.35 -12.32 -20.77
C ILE A 434 -26.06 -13.56 -21.29
N PHE A 435 -26.60 -14.35 -20.37
CA PHE A 435 -27.16 -15.66 -20.69
C PHE A 435 -28.56 -15.81 -20.12
N PRO A 436 -29.47 -16.53 -20.81
CA PRO A 436 -30.74 -16.93 -20.24
C PRO A 436 -30.48 -17.81 -19.01
N ALA A 437 -31.11 -17.49 -17.89
CA ALA A 437 -30.91 -18.19 -16.64
C ALA A 437 -32.19 -18.27 -15.80
N ASN A 438 -32.31 -19.30 -14.98
CA ASN A 438 -33.35 -19.41 -13.95
C ASN A 438 -32.76 -20.06 -12.71
N SER A 439 -33.28 -19.68 -11.54
CA SER A 439 -32.89 -20.37 -10.31
C SER A 439 -33.57 -21.74 -10.20
N SER A 440 -32.81 -22.70 -9.66
CA SER A 440 -33.27 -24.01 -9.23
C SER A 440 -32.75 -24.24 -7.82
N ASP A 441 -33.65 -24.09 -6.84
CA ASP A 441 -33.34 -24.06 -5.41
C ASP A 441 -32.28 -23.01 -5.03
N ASP A 442 -31.06 -23.44 -4.75
CA ASP A 442 -29.94 -22.57 -4.34
C ASP A 442 -29.00 -22.23 -5.49
N ASP A 443 -29.22 -22.81 -6.66
CA ASP A 443 -28.34 -22.70 -7.81
C ASP A 443 -29.01 -21.95 -8.96
N VAL A 444 -28.22 -21.57 -9.95
CA VAL A 444 -28.66 -20.88 -11.16
C VAL A 444 -28.35 -21.75 -12.37
N GLU A 445 -29.40 -22.25 -13.03
CA GLU A 445 -29.26 -22.92 -14.33
C GLU A 445 -29.03 -21.88 -15.42
N ILE A 446 -27.98 -22.07 -16.21
CA ILE A 446 -27.66 -21.23 -17.37
C ILE A 446 -27.95 -22.04 -18.64
N PHE A 447 -28.76 -21.50 -19.54
CA PHE A 447 -29.20 -22.19 -20.76
C PHE A 447 -28.36 -21.83 -21.98
N GLU A 448 -28.34 -22.73 -22.98
CA GLU A 448 -27.63 -22.47 -24.24
C GLU A 448 -28.24 -21.32 -25.06
N ASN A 449 -29.57 -21.15 -24.98
CA ASN A 449 -30.34 -20.19 -25.76
C ASN A 449 -31.68 -19.83 -25.07
N GLU A 450 -32.44 -18.96 -25.71
CA GLU A 450 -33.71 -18.40 -25.22
C GLU A 450 -34.88 -19.40 -25.11
N ASP A 451 -34.73 -20.59 -25.70
CA ASP A 451 -35.72 -21.67 -25.66
C ASP A 451 -35.64 -22.45 -24.33
N ARG A 452 -34.50 -22.37 -23.63
CA ARG A 452 -34.28 -22.92 -22.27
C ARG A 452 -34.50 -24.44 -22.16
N GLU A 453 -34.36 -25.17 -23.27
CA GLU A 453 -34.49 -26.63 -23.29
C GLU A 453 -33.24 -27.33 -22.75
N LYS A 454 -32.05 -26.76 -22.99
CA LYS A 454 -30.78 -27.36 -22.63
C LYS A 454 -29.99 -26.46 -21.67
N VAL A 455 -29.74 -27.00 -20.47
CA VAL A 455 -28.84 -26.41 -19.49
C VAL A 455 -27.41 -26.56 -19.98
N LYS A 456 -26.73 -25.43 -20.14
CA LYS A 456 -25.33 -25.35 -20.55
C LYS A 456 -24.39 -25.58 -19.36
N THR A 457 -24.70 -24.95 -18.23
CA THR A 457 -23.93 -25.07 -16.99
C THR A 457 -24.80 -24.63 -15.80
N VAL A 458 -24.32 -24.88 -14.59
CA VAL A 458 -24.96 -24.47 -13.34
C VAL A 458 -23.99 -23.60 -12.56
N PHE A 459 -24.46 -22.44 -12.12
CA PHE A 459 -23.76 -21.60 -11.17
C PHE A 459 -24.23 -21.93 -9.76
N HIS A 460 -23.34 -22.57 -9.01
CA HIS A 460 -23.63 -22.98 -7.64
C HIS A 460 -23.52 -21.81 -6.68
N THR A 461 -24.50 -21.66 -5.79
CA THR A 461 -24.46 -20.62 -4.75
C THR A 461 -24.64 -21.24 -3.37
N LEU A 462 -24.19 -20.52 -2.34
CA LEU A 462 -24.31 -20.96 -0.96
C LEU A 462 -25.49 -20.26 -0.30
N ARG A 463 -26.22 -21.01 0.53
CA ARG A 463 -27.26 -20.46 1.39
C ARG A 463 -26.72 -20.19 2.79
N GLN A 464 -27.04 -19.01 3.35
CA GLN A 464 -26.76 -18.71 4.75
C GLN A 464 -27.47 -19.73 5.66
N GLN A 465 -26.80 -20.30 6.67
CA GLN A 465 -27.38 -21.30 7.59
C GLN A 465 -27.41 -20.85 9.06
N GLU A 466 -27.08 -19.59 9.35
CA GLU A 466 -27.31 -19.00 10.68
C GLU A 466 -28.81 -18.68 10.83
N ASN A 467 -29.38 -18.88 12.02
CA ASN A 467 -30.76 -18.51 12.31
C ASN A 467 -30.95 -16.98 12.19
N LYS A 468 -31.60 -16.53 11.12
CA LYS A 468 -31.78 -15.12 10.75
C LYS A 468 -33.21 -14.88 10.26
N SER A 469 -33.59 -13.61 10.12
CA SER A 469 -34.92 -13.24 9.59
C SER A 469 -35.15 -13.75 8.16
N SER A 470 -34.09 -13.88 7.36
CA SER A 470 -34.09 -14.58 6.09
C SER A 470 -32.71 -15.15 5.81
N ASN A 471 -32.69 -16.35 5.23
CA ASN A 471 -31.48 -17.07 4.89
C ASN A 471 -31.20 -16.90 3.40
N LEU A 472 -30.38 -15.90 3.06
CA LEU A 472 -30.14 -15.51 1.67
C LEU A 472 -29.28 -16.54 0.91
N ALA A 473 -29.58 -16.72 -0.38
CA ALA A 473 -28.70 -17.29 -1.39
C ALA A 473 -28.68 -16.34 -2.62
N LEU A 474 -27.57 -16.30 -3.38
CA LEU A 474 -27.50 -15.44 -4.56
C LEU A 474 -28.54 -15.83 -5.64
N ALA A 475 -28.89 -17.12 -5.71
CA ALA A 475 -29.94 -17.60 -6.61
C ALA A 475 -31.33 -17.05 -6.30
N ASP A 476 -31.59 -16.55 -5.07
CA ASP A 476 -32.90 -16.00 -4.69
C ASP A 476 -33.29 -14.75 -5.50
N PHE A 477 -32.31 -14.07 -6.12
CA PHE A 477 -32.50 -12.87 -6.92
C PHE A 477 -32.71 -13.14 -8.42
N ILE A 478 -32.76 -14.41 -8.83
CA ILE A 478 -33.04 -14.83 -10.22
C ILE A 478 -34.36 -15.60 -10.23
N ALA A 479 -35.23 -15.30 -11.21
CA ALA A 479 -36.55 -15.88 -11.28
C ALA A 479 -36.48 -17.41 -11.32
N PRO A 480 -37.23 -18.10 -10.43
CA PRO A 480 -37.18 -19.55 -10.36
C PRO A 480 -37.84 -20.16 -11.57
N LYS A 481 -37.32 -21.29 -12.04
CA LYS A 481 -37.85 -21.98 -13.23
C LYS A 481 -39.37 -22.21 -13.17
N ARG A 482 -39.90 -22.46 -11.97
CA ARG A 482 -41.33 -22.67 -11.71
C ARG A 482 -42.22 -21.45 -11.92
N SER A 483 -41.68 -20.22 -11.93
CA SER A 483 -42.48 -19.01 -12.21
C SER A 483 -42.81 -18.85 -13.69
N GLY A 484 -42.13 -19.58 -14.58
CA GLY A 484 -42.28 -19.43 -16.03
C GLY A 484 -41.70 -18.11 -16.58
N LEU A 485 -41.13 -17.24 -15.73
CA LEU A 485 -40.50 -16.00 -16.16
C LEU A 485 -39.12 -16.25 -16.78
N LYS A 486 -38.82 -15.51 -17.85
CA LYS A 486 -37.53 -15.54 -18.53
C LYS A 486 -36.57 -14.54 -17.89
N ASP A 487 -35.63 -15.04 -17.10
CA ASP A 487 -34.60 -14.23 -16.44
C ASP A 487 -33.20 -14.47 -17.00
N TYR A 488 -32.21 -13.68 -16.59
CA TYR A 488 -30.88 -13.62 -17.18
C TYR A 488 -29.81 -13.45 -16.12
N ILE A 489 -28.61 -13.91 -16.43
CA ILE A 489 -27.42 -13.65 -15.62
C ILE A 489 -26.31 -13.08 -16.50
N GLY A 490 -25.63 -12.06 -15.99
CA GLY A 490 -24.44 -11.47 -16.59
C GLY A 490 -23.18 -11.96 -15.89
N THR A 491 -22.12 -12.19 -16.65
CA THR A 491 -20.79 -12.52 -16.13
C THR A 491 -19.74 -11.78 -16.93
N PHE A 492 -18.66 -11.34 -16.30
CA PHE A 492 -17.56 -10.70 -17.02
C PHE A 492 -16.21 -11.07 -16.39
N THR A 493 -15.14 -10.85 -17.16
CA THR A 493 -13.77 -10.82 -16.66
C THR A 493 -13.00 -9.77 -17.46
N CYS A 494 -12.11 -9.05 -16.80
CA CYS A 494 -11.27 -8.05 -17.43
C CYS A 494 -9.84 -8.11 -16.88
N THR A 495 -8.92 -7.54 -17.64
CA THR A 495 -7.55 -7.30 -17.20
C THR A 495 -7.04 -6.04 -17.88
N THR A 496 -6.27 -5.24 -17.15
CA THR A 496 -5.65 -3.99 -17.62
C THR A 496 -4.13 -3.99 -17.44
N GLY A 497 -3.58 -5.08 -16.91
CA GLY A 497 -2.18 -5.21 -16.51
C GLY A 497 -1.31 -6.01 -17.48
N ILE A 498 -1.75 -6.26 -18.72
CA ILE A 498 -0.89 -6.93 -19.71
C ILE A 498 0.25 -5.98 -20.07
N GLY A 499 1.51 -6.38 -19.79
CA GLY A 499 2.70 -5.52 -19.86
C GLY A 499 3.22 -5.05 -18.50
N SER A 500 2.47 -5.28 -17.41
CA SER A 500 2.84 -4.78 -16.08
C SER A 500 4.09 -5.47 -15.54
N LYS A 501 4.26 -6.78 -15.79
CA LYS A 501 5.42 -7.54 -15.32
C LYS A 501 6.72 -7.00 -15.91
N GLU A 502 6.72 -6.73 -17.21
CA GLU A 502 7.87 -6.18 -17.93
C GLU A 502 8.20 -4.77 -17.43
N LEU A 503 7.18 -3.93 -17.23
CA LEU A 503 7.38 -2.57 -16.74
C LEU A 503 7.85 -2.53 -15.28
N VAL A 504 7.29 -3.38 -14.42
CA VAL A 504 7.74 -3.56 -13.03
C VAL A 504 9.20 -4.01 -13.01
N LYS A 505 9.55 -5.05 -13.77
CA LYS A 505 10.92 -5.55 -13.82
C LYS A 505 11.91 -4.47 -14.25
N LYS A 506 11.55 -3.66 -15.26
CA LYS A 506 12.37 -2.52 -15.67
C LYS A 506 12.66 -1.58 -14.50
N TYR A 507 11.65 -1.22 -13.71
CA TYR A 507 11.85 -0.34 -12.55
C TYR A 507 12.64 -1.03 -11.43
N GLU A 508 12.46 -2.33 -11.21
CA GLU A 508 13.25 -3.10 -10.25
C GLU A 508 14.73 -3.18 -10.64
N ASP A 509 15.03 -3.40 -11.92
CA ASP A 509 16.38 -3.40 -12.49
C ASP A 509 17.04 -2.01 -12.38
N GLU A 510 16.25 -0.93 -12.37
CA GLU A 510 16.68 0.46 -12.15
C GLU A 510 16.73 0.84 -10.64
N HIS A 511 16.49 -0.13 -9.74
CA HIS A 511 16.40 0.06 -8.28
C HIS A 511 15.31 1.06 -7.84
N ASP A 512 14.24 1.22 -8.63
CA ASP A 512 13.12 2.12 -8.39
C ASP A 512 11.88 1.38 -7.88
N ASP A 513 11.93 0.92 -6.63
CA ASP A 513 10.82 0.23 -5.97
C ASP A 513 9.54 1.09 -5.92
N TYR A 514 9.71 2.41 -5.88
CA TYR A 514 8.59 3.35 -5.84
C TYR A 514 7.74 3.25 -7.10
N ASN A 515 8.37 3.34 -8.27
CA ASN A 515 7.66 3.19 -9.54
C ASN A 515 7.22 1.74 -9.79
N ALA A 516 8.00 0.74 -9.36
CA ALA A 516 7.59 -0.66 -9.45
C ALA A 516 6.26 -0.91 -8.71
N ILE A 517 6.13 -0.42 -7.47
CA ILE A 517 4.88 -0.53 -6.70
C ILE A 517 3.77 0.34 -7.32
N MET A 518 4.10 1.55 -7.78
CA MET A 518 3.14 2.46 -8.42
C MET A 518 2.49 1.83 -9.66
N VAL A 519 3.27 1.17 -10.52
CA VAL A 519 2.75 0.47 -11.71
C VAL A 519 1.73 -0.59 -11.32
N LYS A 520 2.05 -1.43 -10.32
CA LYS A 520 1.13 -2.46 -9.83
C LYS A 520 -0.16 -1.85 -9.28
N ALA A 521 -0.04 -0.83 -8.43
CA ALA A 521 -1.19 -0.14 -7.84
C ALA A 521 -2.08 0.52 -8.91
N LEU A 522 -1.48 1.14 -9.94
CA LEU A 522 -2.22 1.72 -11.07
C LEU A 522 -2.87 0.66 -11.95
N ALA A 523 -2.20 -0.46 -12.22
CA ALA A 523 -2.79 -1.58 -12.95
C ALA A 523 -4.04 -2.11 -12.23
N ASP A 524 -3.96 -2.29 -10.90
CA ASP A 524 -5.11 -2.68 -10.08
C ASP A 524 -6.24 -1.64 -10.15
N ARG A 525 -5.90 -0.34 -10.05
CA ARG A 525 -6.90 0.74 -10.19
C ARG A 525 -7.59 0.73 -11.54
N LEU A 526 -6.85 0.49 -12.62
CA LEU A 526 -7.40 0.35 -13.96
C LEU A 526 -8.29 -0.89 -14.08
N ALA A 527 -7.93 -2.00 -13.44
CA ALA A 527 -8.71 -3.23 -13.49
C ALA A 527 -10.08 -3.03 -12.82
N GLU A 528 -10.10 -2.42 -11.62
CA GLU A 528 -11.36 -2.08 -10.94
C GLU A 528 -12.18 -1.04 -11.70
N ALA A 529 -11.53 -0.03 -12.27
CA ALA A 529 -12.19 0.96 -13.11
C ALA A 529 -12.81 0.33 -14.36
N PHE A 530 -12.17 -0.69 -14.95
CA PHE A 530 -12.70 -1.39 -16.10
C PHE A 530 -13.89 -2.28 -15.72
N THR A 531 -13.85 -2.90 -14.54
CA THR A 531 -15.00 -3.59 -13.96
C THR A 531 -16.20 -2.66 -13.82
N GLU A 532 -16.03 -1.46 -13.25
CA GLU A 532 -17.11 -0.47 -13.13
C GLU A 532 -17.59 0.07 -14.47
N LEU A 533 -16.71 0.20 -15.46
CA LEU A 533 -17.11 0.63 -16.81
C LEU A 533 -17.89 -0.47 -17.57
N LEU A 534 -17.59 -1.74 -17.32
CA LEU A 534 -18.25 -2.88 -17.95
C LEU A 534 -19.62 -3.18 -17.34
N HIS A 535 -19.75 -2.98 -16.02
CA HIS A 535 -21.00 -3.11 -15.27
C HIS A 535 -21.99 -2.01 -15.68
#